data_AF-A0A7X8YZX6-F1
#
_entry.id   AF-A0A7X8YZX6-F1
#
_cell.length_a   1.000
_cell.length_b   1.000
_cell.length_c   1.000
_cell.angle_alpha   90.00
_cell.angle_beta   90.00
_cell.angle_gamma   90.00
#
_symmetry.space_group_name_H-M   'P 1'
#
loop_
_entity.id
_entity.type
_entity.pdbx_description
1 polymer ?
#
loop_
_entity_poly.entity_id
_entity_poly.type
_entity_poly.pdbx_seq_one_letter_code
_entity_poly.pdbx_strand_id
1 'polypeptide(L)'
;MADTIEAFVSRLQTQGLEQGKKAAEQIKADADAQAQQIIRKAQDEARKIVQDAEAQAKAVKTRTSAELELAARDTQLRLRDALVKSIEAVIRRGAEEKLRNREFLSGVIHELILAYAHADIEGKVMEIHVDEPTRHQLVDWVMTEITAKVGDKISLELQDGLRQAGFEYSINGSTVEVTLDSVTAALKSLVGPHIRELLDKAQGQEKS
;
A
#
# COMPACT_ATOMS: atom_id res chain seq x y z
N MET A 1 -108.83 0.30 4.13
CA MET A 1 -107.86 -0.35 3.22
C MET A 1 -106.63 0.52 2.91
N ALA A 2 -106.60 1.81 3.28
CA ALA A 2 -105.42 2.67 3.12
C ALA A 2 -104.32 2.42 4.17
N ASP A 3 -104.69 2.16 5.43
CA ASP A 3 -103.76 1.93 6.55
C ASP A 3 -102.77 0.76 6.34
N THR A 4 -103.11 -0.21 5.50
CA THR A 4 -102.27 -1.39 5.23
C THR A 4 -101.14 -1.12 4.23
N ILE A 5 -101.32 -0.14 3.33
CA ILE A 5 -100.29 0.21 2.34
C ILE A 5 -99.23 1.10 2.98
N GLU A 6 -99.64 2.07 3.80
CA GLU A 6 -98.72 2.96 4.51
C GLU A 6 -97.86 2.20 5.53
N ALA A 7 -98.45 1.24 6.26
CA ALA A 7 -97.69 0.37 7.16
C ALA A 7 -96.69 -0.54 6.43
N PHE A 8 -97.02 -0.98 5.20
CA PHE A 8 -96.11 -1.78 4.37
C PHE A 8 -94.95 -0.95 3.83
N VAL A 9 -95.23 0.25 3.31
CA VAL A 9 -94.20 1.20 2.84
C VAL A 9 -93.27 1.61 3.98
N SER A 10 -93.81 1.87 5.17
CA SER A 10 -93.00 2.20 6.36
C SER A 10 -92.09 1.04 6.79
N ARG A 11 -92.58 -0.21 6.78
CA ARG A 11 -91.74 -1.39 7.05
C ARG A 11 -90.67 -1.58 5.98
N LEU A 12 -91.01 -1.41 4.70
CA LEU A 12 -90.07 -1.56 3.60
C LEU A 12 -88.95 -0.50 3.67
N GLN A 13 -89.30 0.75 3.97
CA GLN A 13 -88.33 1.81 4.21
C GLN A 13 -87.44 1.53 5.41
N THR A 14 -88.02 1.07 6.52
CA THR A 14 -87.26 0.76 7.74
C THR A 14 -86.28 -0.38 7.50
N GLN A 15 -86.73 -1.48 6.88
CA GLN A 15 -85.88 -2.62 6.53
C GLN A 15 -84.80 -2.24 5.52
N GLY A 16 -85.13 -1.41 4.52
CA GLY A 16 -84.15 -0.88 3.56
C GLY A 16 -83.10 0.02 4.22
N LEU A 17 -83.52 0.87 5.16
CA LEU A 17 -82.61 1.74 5.92
C LEU A 17 -81.68 0.93 6.83
N GLU A 18 -82.19 -0.12 7.47
CA GLU A 18 -81.42 -0.99 8.36
C GLU A 18 -80.41 -1.86 7.59
N GLN A 19 -80.82 -2.45 6.47
CA GLN A 19 -79.90 -3.16 5.57
C GLN A 19 -78.87 -2.21 4.95
N GLY A 20 -79.27 -1.00 4.56
CA GLY A 20 -78.36 0.02 4.04
C GLY A 20 -77.32 0.45 5.08
N LYS A 21 -77.73 0.66 6.34
CA LYS A 21 -76.80 0.95 7.44
C LYS A 21 -75.81 -0.19 7.66
N LYS A 22 -76.28 -1.44 7.72
CA LYS A 22 -75.40 -2.61 7.84
C LYS A 22 -74.40 -2.72 6.69
N ALA A 23 -74.86 -2.52 5.45
CA ALA A 23 -73.97 -2.57 4.28
C ALA A 23 -72.92 -1.44 4.32
N ALA A 24 -73.30 -0.23 4.72
CA ALA A 24 -72.38 0.89 4.87
C ALA A 24 -71.34 0.66 5.99
N GLU A 25 -71.76 0.10 7.13
CA GLU A 25 -70.86 -0.29 8.22
C GLU A 25 -69.88 -1.37 7.78
N GLN A 26 -70.35 -2.37 7.02
CA GLN A 26 -69.49 -3.42 6.47
C GLN A 26 -68.44 -2.86 5.50
N ILE A 27 -68.85 -2.01 4.56
CA ILE A 27 -67.93 -1.35 3.60
C ILE A 27 -66.89 -0.52 4.35
N LYS A 28 -67.29 0.22 5.39
CA LYS A 28 -66.38 1.02 6.19
C LYS A 28 -65.37 0.14 6.95
N ALA A 29 -65.84 -0.94 7.57
CA ALA A 29 -64.98 -1.88 8.27
C ALA A 29 -63.96 -2.54 7.32
N ASP A 30 -64.39 -2.95 6.13
CA ASP A 30 -63.51 -3.56 5.13
C ASP A 30 -62.48 -2.54 4.60
N ALA A 31 -62.89 -1.29 4.36
CA ALA A 31 -62.00 -0.22 3.95
C ALA A 31 -60.95 0.12 5.04
N ASP A 32 -61.38 0.20 6.30
CA ASP A 32 -60.48 0.43 7.44
C ASP A 32 -59.48 -0.73 7.60
N ALA A 33 -59.92 -1.97 7.42
CA ALA A 33 -59.05 -3.14 7.46
C ALA A 33 -58.02 -3.13 6.32
N GLN A 34 -58.43 -2.80 5.10
CA GLN A 34 -57.53 -2.66 3.95
C GLN A 34 -56.51 -1.53 4.15
N ALA A 35 -56.95 -0.37 4.65
CA ALA A 35 -56.07 0.76 4.96
C ALA A 35 -55.01 0.36 6.00
N GLN A 36 -55.42 -0.32 7.08
CA GLN A 36 -54.48 -0.82 8.08
C GLN A 36 -53.48 -1.83 7.48
N GLN A 37 -53.94 -2.71 6.59
CA GLN A 37 -53.06 -3.68 5.94
C GLN A 37 -52.03 -2.99 5.02
N ILE A 38 -52.44 -1.96 4.27
CA ILE A 38 -51.53 -1.16 3.43
C ILE A 38 -50.48 -0.47 4.30
N ILE A 39 -50.89 0.17 5.40
CA ILE A 39 -49.96 0.86 6.31
C ILE A 39 -48.96 -0.13 6.91
N ARG A 40 -49.41 -1.31 7.35
CA ARG A 40 -48.50 -2.35 7.88
C ARG A 40 -47.49 -2.82 6.85
N LYS A 41 -47.94 -3.13 5.62
CA LYS A 41 -47.03 -3.51 4.52
C LYS A 41 -46.01 -2.42 4.21
N ALA A 42 -46.45 -1.16 4.13
CA ALA A 42 -45.56 -0.04 3.89
C ALA A 42 -44.53 0.15 5.03
N GLN A 43 -44.94 -0.06 6.29
CA GLN A 43 -44.03 -0.01 7.43
C GLN A 43 -43.01 -1.15 7.42
N ASP A 44 -43.43 -2.38 7.08
CA ASP A 44 -42.55 -3.54 6.98
C ASP A 44 -41.55 -3.38 5.82
N GLU A 45 -42.00 -2.90 4.66
CA GLU A 45 -41.13 -2.58 3.53
C GLU A 45 -40.14 -1.47 3.89
N ALA A 46 -40.59 -0.40 4.54
CA ALA A 46 -39.71 0.68 4.98
C ALA A 46 -38.63 0.18 5.96
N ARG A 47 -39.02 -0.66 6.93
CA ARG A 47 -38.06 -1.28 7.87
C ARG A 47 -37.05 -2.15 7.15
N LYS A 48 -37.50 -2.93 6.17
CA LYS A 48 -36.61 -3.79 5.38
C LYS A 48 -35.63 -2.95 4.55
N ILE A 49 -36.09 -1.90 3.89
CA ILE A 49 -35.24 -0.97 3.13
C ILE A 49 -34.17 -0.35 4.04
N VAL A 50 -34.54 0.09 5.24
CA VAL A 50 -33.59 0.67 6.19
C VAL A 50 -32.56 -0.37 6.65
N GLN A 51 -33.00 -1.58 7.02
CA GLN A 51 -32.08 -2.66 7.40
C GLN A 51 -31.11 -3.05 6.27
N ASP A 52 -31.62 -3.18 5.05
CA ASP A 52 -30.80 -3.51 3.88
C ASP A 52 -29.79 -2.40 3.59
N ALA A 53 -30.20 -1.13 3.70
CA ALA A 53 -29.33 0.03 3.54
C ALA A 53 -28.23 0.09 4.62
N GLU A 54 -28.56 -0.17 5.88
CA GLU A 54 -27.59 -0.21 6.99
C GLU A 54 -26.58 -1.36 6.81
N ALA A 55 -27.06 -2.54 6.40
CA ALA A 55 -26.21 -3.70 6.14
C ALA A 55 -25.25 -3.43 4.98
N GLN A 56 -25.74 -2.84 3.88
CA GLN A 56 -24.91 -2.44 2.75
C GLN A 56 -23.90 -1.37 3.13
N ALA A 57 -24.30 -0.33 3.87
CA ALA A 57 -23.41 0.72 4.35
C ALA A 57 -22.27 0.15 5.22
N LYS A 58 -22.59 -0.78 6.12
CA LYS A 58 -21.60 -1.48 6.94
C LYS A 58 -20.64 -2.31 6.08
N ALA A 59 -21.16 -3.07 5.12
CA ALA A 59 -20.34 -3.89 4.22
C ALA A 59 -19.39 -3.03 3.38
N VAL A 60 -19.88 -1.93 2.81
CA VAL A 60 -19.06 -0.96 2.06
C VAL A 60 -17.97 -0.39 2.97
N LYS A 61 -18.32 0.09 4.17
CA LYS A 61 -17.34 0.65 5.10
C LYS A 61 -16.23 -0.34 5.43
N THR A 62 -16.58 -1.57 5.79
CA THR A 62 -15.58 -2.61 6.11
C THR A 62 -14.68 -2.92 4.92
N ARG A 63 -15.25 -3.05 3.71
CA ARG A 63 -14.48 -3.29 2.49
C ARG A 63 -13.55 -2.13 2.17
N THR A 64 -14.05 -0.91 2.20
CA THR A 64 -13.25 0.30 1.91
C THR A 64 -12.12 0.47 2.91
N SER A 65 -12.34 0.23 4.20
CA SER A 65 -11.28 0.28 5.21
C SER A 65 -10.16 -0.73 4.92
N ALA A 66 -10.50 -1.97 4.54
CA ALA A 66 -9.51 -2.97 4.17
C ALA A 66 -8.74 -2.61 2.89
N GLU A 67 -9.43 -2.07 1.87
CA GLU A 67 -8.80 -1.60 0.63
C GLU A 67 -7.84 -0.43 0.89
N LEU A 68 -8.21 0.51 1.77
CA LEU A 68 -7.33 1.62 2.18
C LEU A 68 -6.09 1.14 2.93
N GLU A 69 -6.23 0.16 3.82
CA GLU A 69 -5.10 -0.40 4.56
C GLU A 69 -4.09 -1.09 3.63
N LEU A 70 -4.60 -1.85 2.64
CA LEU A 70 -3.76 -2.45 1.60
C LEU A 70 -3.07 -1.38 0.74
N ALA A 71 -3.81 -0.36 0.29
CA ALA A 71 -3.24 0.72 -0.51
C ALA A 71 -2.15 1.50 0.25
N ALA A 72 -2.34 1.74 1.55
CA ALA A 72 -1.34 2.38 2.41
C ALA A 72 -0.06 1.52 2.49
N ARG A 73 -0.21 0.22 2.75
CA ARG A 73 0.92 -0.72 2.80
C ARG A 73 1.66 -0.79 1.47
N ASP A 74 0.95 -0.86 0.36
CA ASP A 74 1.55 -0.89 -0.98
C ASP A 74 2.30 0.40 -1.28
N THR A 75 1.74 1.55 -0.90
CA THR A 75 2.39 2.86 -1.06
C THR A 75 3.68 2.93 -0.25
N GLN A 76 3.67 2.46 0.99
CA GLN A 76 4.85 2.38 1.85
C GLN A 76 5.94 1.48 1.24
N LEU A 77 5.57 0.30 0.73
CA LEU A 77 6.51 -0.61 0.07
C LEU A 77 7.12 -0.01 -1.20
N ARG A 78 6.30 0.64 -2.03
CA ARG A 78 6.77 1.35 -3.24
C ARG A 78 7.70 2.49 -2.91
N LEU A 79 7.39 3.28 -1.87
CA LEU A 79 8.27 4.34 -1.40
C LEU A 79 9.62 3.78 -0.94
N ARG A 80 9.61 2.69 -0.17
CA ARG A 80 10.85 2.02 0.27
C ARG A 80 11.69 1.55 -0.91
N ASP A 81 11.07 0.91 -1.90
CA ASP A 81 11.78 0.44 -3.10
C ASP A 81 12.35 1.61 -3.92
N ALA A 82 11.58 2.69 -4.06
CA ALA A 82 12.04 3.91 -4.74
C ALA A 82 13.23 4.56 -4.01
N LEU A 83 13.21 4.62 -2.68
CA LEU A 83 14.32 5.15 -1.87
C LEU A 83 15.57 4.28 -2.01
N VAL A 84 15.44 2.95 -1.91
CA VAL A 84 16.55 2.02 -2.09
C VAL A 84 17.19 2.18 -3.47
N LYS A 85 16.38 2.21 -4.54
CA LYS A 85 16.86 2.44 -5.91
C LYS A 85 17.54 3.80 -6.09
N SER A 86 17.01 4.85 -5.45
CA SER A 86 17.59 6.19 -5.51
C SER A 86 18.97 6.23 -4.85
N ILE A 87 19.10 5.56 -3.70
CA ILE A 87 20.38 5.46 -2.98
C ILE A 87 21.38 4.62 -3.78
N GLU A 88 20.96 3.50 -4.36
CA GLU A 88 21.80 2.70 -5.27
C GLU A 88 22.32 3.53 -6.44
N ALA A 89 21.48 4.39 -7.04
CA ALA A 89 21.89 5.28 -8.12
C ALA A 89 22.89 6.37 -7.67
N VAL A 90 22.81 6.83 -6.42
CA VAL A 90 23.80 7.76 -5.85
C VAL A 90 25.13 7.05 -5.61
N ILE A 91 25.09 5.87 -4.95
CA ILE A 91 26.27 5.05 -4.69
C ILE A 91 26.98 4.70 -6.00
N ARG A 92 26.23 4.25 -7.01
CA ARG A 92 26.78 3.86 -8.31
C ARG A 92 27.51 5.02 -8.98
N ARG A 93 26.93 6.22 -8.96
CA ARG A 93 27.56 7.42 -9.54
C ARG A 93 28.84 7.79 -8.79
N GLY A 94 28.81 7.83 -7.46
CA GLY A 94 30.00 8.12 -6.65
C GLY A 94 31.11 7.08 -6.84
N ALA A 95 30.75 5.79 -6.90
CA ALA A 95 31.70 4.71 -7.18
C ALA A 95 32.32 4.82 -8.57
N GLU A 96 31.52 5.12 -9.59
CA GLU A 96 32.02 5.33 -10.95
C GLU A 96 33.01 6.49 -11.03
N GLU A 97 32.69 7.64 -10.42
CA GLU A 97 33.59 8.80 -10.39
C GLU A 97 34.94 8.46 -9.74
N LYS A 98 34.93 7.70 -8.64
CA LYS A 98 36.15 7.26 -7.95
C LYS A 98 36.93 6.23 -8.76
N LEU A 99 36.26 5.24 -9.37
CA LEU A 99 36.92 4.21 -10.19
C LEU A 99 37.53 4.77 -11.48
N ARG A 100 37.02 5.90 -11.99
CA ARG A 100 37.61 6.62 -13.13
C ARG A 100 38.86 7.43 -12.75
N ASN A 101 39.11 7.66 -11.47
CA ASN A 101 40.34 8.30 -11.00
C ASN A 101 41.52 7.30 -11.10
N ARG A 102 42.45 7.57 -12.01
CA ARG A 102 43.63 6.73 -12.26
C ARG A 102 44.50 6.49 -11.02
N GLU A 103 44.65 7.50 -10.17
CA GLU A 103 45.52 7.45 -8.99
C GLU A 103 44.90 6.56 -7.91
N PHE A 104 43.60 6.72 -7.68
CA PHE A 104 42.80 5.83 -6.83
C PHE A 104 42.81 4.39 -7.34
N LEU A 105 42.55 4.19 -8.63
CA LEU A 105 42.53 2.87 -9.26
C LEU A 105 43.89 2.17 -9.15
N SER A 106 44.98 2.91 -9.37
CA SER A 106 46.35 2.37 -9.24
C SER A 106 46.67 1.97 -7.80
N GLY A 107 46.21 2.75 -6.82
CA GLY A 107 46.33 2.41 -5.40
C GLY A 107 45.56 1.15 -5.02
N VAL A 108 44.30 1.04 -5.44
CA VAL A 108 43.46 -0.16 -5.20
C VAL A 108 44.08 -1.41 -5.82
N ILE A 109 44.57 -1.33 -7.06
CA ILE A 109 45.26 -2.44 -7.72
C ILE A 109 46.53 -2.83 -6.96
N HIS A 110 47.32 -1.85 -6.50
CA HIS A 110 48.53 -2.10 -5.72
C HIS A 110 48.22 -2.83 -4.41
N GLU A 111 47.23 -2.37 -3.64
CA GLU A 111 46.81 -3.00 -2.39
C GLU A 111 46.26 -4.41 -2.62
N LEU A 112 45.46 -4.61 -3.67
CA LEU A 112 44.96 -5.94 -4.05
C LEU A 112 46.10 -6.91 -4.39
N ILE A 113 47.12 -6.46 -5.13
CA ILE A 113 48.30 -7.27 -5.46
C ILE A 113 49.05 -7.67 -4.19
N LEU A 114 49.26 -6.73 -3.25
CA LEU A 114 49.93 -7.02 -1.98
C LEU A 114 49.13 -7.98 -1.09
N ALA A 115 47.82 -7.74 -0.96
CA ALA A 115 46.93 -8.60 -0.19
C ALA A 115 46.88 -10.02 -0.77
N TYR A 116 46.89 -10.15 -2.10
CA TYR A 116 46.93 -11.43 -2.78
C TYR A 116 48.26 -12.15 -2.55
N ALA A 117 49.39 -11.45 -2.73
CA ALA A 117 50.71 -12.01 -2.47
C ALA A 117 50.83 -12.55 -1.04
N HIS A 118 50.27 -11.84 -0.05
CA HIS A 118 50.21 -12.32 1.34
C HIS A 118 49.31 -13.55 1.52
N ALA A 119 48.12 -13.56 0.93
CA ALA A 119 47.19 -14.68 1.05
C ALA A 119 47.68 -15.97 0.36
N ASP A 120 48.38 -15.84 -0.78
CA ASP A 120 48.98 -16.95 -1.55
C ASP A 120 50.13 -17.60 -0.77
N ILE A 121 50.96 -16.80 -0.08
CA ILE A 121 52.02 -17.30 0.81
C ILE A 121 51.44 -18.07 2.00
N GLU A 122 50.27 -17.68 2.50
CA GLU A 122 49.60 -18.33 3.64
C GLU A 122 48.64 -19.47 3.24
N GLY A 123 48.39 -19.69 1.95
CA GLY A 123 47.46 -20.71 1.46
C GLY A 123 46.00 -20.49 1.86
N LYS A 124 45.60 -19.24 2.12
CA LYS A 124 44.25 -18.87 2.56
C LYS A 124 43.45 -18.21 1.43
N VAL A 125 42.14 -18.45 1.43
CA VAL A 125 41.20 -17.69 0.59
C VAL A 125 41.18 -16.24 1.08
N MET A 126 41.39 -15.29 0.16
CA MET A 126 41.30 -13.87 0.49
C MET A 126 39.84 -13.49 0.73
N GLU A 127 39.49 -13.20 2.00
CA GLU A 127 38.23 -12.56 2.35
C GLU A 127 38.47 -11.09 2.68
N ILE A 128 37.87 -10.19 1.91
CA ILE A 128 37.90 -8.76 2.20
C ILE A 128 36.91 -8.49 3.32
N HIS A 129 37.42 -8.43 4.55
CA HIS A 129 36.67 -7.95 5.71
C HIS A 129 36.77 -6.43 5.81
N VAL A 130 35.62 -5.75 5.74
CA VAL A 130 35.51 -4.32 6.07
C VAL A 130 35.36 -4.21 7.58
N ASP A 131 36.29 -3.53 8.25
CA ASP A 131 36.23 -3.28 9.68
C ASP A 131 35.10 -2.31 10.05
N GLU A 132 34.65 -2.33 11.30
CA GLU A 132 33.52 -1.53 11.75
C GLU A 132 33.74 0.00 11.61
N PRO A 133 34.95 0.55 11.87
CA PRO A 133 35.25 1.96 11.60
C PRO A 133 35.09 2.35 10.13
N THR A 134 35.61 1.53 9.20
CA THR A 134 35.48 1.79 7.76
C THR A 134 34.03 1.63 7.30
N ARG A 135 33.28 0.68 7.88
CA ARG A 135 31.83 0.56 7.65
C ARG A 135 31.11 1.86 8.01
N HIS A 136 31.39 2.45 9.17
CA HIS A 136 30.78 3.73 9.57
C HIS A 136 31.13 4.87 8.62
N GLN A 137 32.40 4.98 8.22
CA GLN A 137 32.84 5.99 7.25
C GLN A 137 32.15 5.86 5.90
N LEU A 138 31.94 4.63 5.42
CA LEU A 138 31.22 4.36 4.17
C LEU A 138 29.74 4.76 4.28
N VAL A 139 29.09 4.48 5.42
CA VAL A 139 27.72 4.92 5.69
C VAL A 139 27.64 6.46 5.69
N ASP A 140 28.54 7.14 6.39
CA ASP A 140 28.56 8.61 6.50
C ASP A 140 28.81 9.28 5.13
N TRP A 141 29.71 8.72 4.32
CA TRP A 141 29.95 9.19 2.96
C TRP A 141 28.68 9.05 2.10
N VAL A 142 28.02 7.89 2.12
CA VAL A 142 26.76 7.69 1.37
C VAL A 142 25.68 8.66 1.83
N MET A 143 25.54 8.90 3.13
CA MET A 143 24.57 9.85 3.68
C MET A 143 24.86 11.29 3.25
N THR A 144 26.14 11.67 3.16
CA THR A 144 26.56 12.98 2.66
C THR A 144 26.23 13.17 1.18
N GLU A 145 26.51 12.17 0.35
CA GLU A 145 26.18 12.19 -1.09
C GLU A 145 24.66 12.26 -1.34
N ILE A 146 23.86 11.51 -0.57
CA ILE A 146 22.40 11.58 -0.64
C ILE A 146 21.93 12.99 -0.27
N THR A 147 22.39 13.55 0.85
CA THR A 147 21.94 14.86 1.36
C THR A 147 22.33 15.99 0.41
N ALA A 148 23.53 15.94 -0.17
CA ALA A 148 24.00 16.92 -1.15
C ALA A 148 23.17 16.93 -2.45
N LYS A 149 22.59 15.78 -2.83
CA LYS A 149 21.77 15.65 -4.05
C LYS A 149 20.26 15.80 -3.80
N VAL A 150 19.80 15.67 -2.56
CA VAL A 150 18.38 15.92 -2.18
C VAL A 150 18.08 17.42 -2.08
N GLY A 151 19.09 18.27 -1.84
CA GLY A 151 18.96 19.73 -1.79
C GLY A 151 18.64 20.42 -3.13
N ASP A 152 18.97 19.78 -4.26
CA ASP A 152 18.65 20.28 -5.60
C ASP A 152 17.70 19.29 -6.29
N LYS A 153 16.40 19.60 -6.24
CA LYS A 153 15.30 19.05 -7.05
C LYS A 153 15.45 17.57 -7.44
N ILE A 154 14.73 16.71 -6.72
CA ILE A 154 14.45 15.32 -7.11
C ILE A 154 13.66 15.31 -8.43
N SER A 155 14.37 15.45 -9.55
CA SER A 155 13.92 15.11 -10.89
C SER A 155 14.58 13.78 -11.23
N LEU A 156 13.87 12.69 -10.94
CA LEU A 156 14.33 11.34 -11.20
C LEU A 156 14.15 11.03 -12.70
N GLU A 157 14.99 11.63 -13.55
CA GLU A 157 15.12 11.23 -14.95
C GLU A 157 16.07 10.03 -15.02
N LEU A 158 15.48 8.84 -15.04
CA LEU A 158 16.17 7.61 -15.42
C LEU A 158 16.14 7.52 -16.95
N GLN A 159 17.21 7.94 -17.61
CA GLN A 159 17.53 7.46 -18.95
C GLN A 159 18.99 7.09 -19.15
N ASP A 160 19.11 5.86 -19.67
CA ASP A 160 20.06 5.29 -20.59
C ASP A 160 21.58 5.39 -20.38
N GLY A 161 22.15 4.17 -20.33
CA GLY A 161 23.28 3.82 -21.17
C GLY A 161 24.64 4.16 -20.58
N LEU A 162 25.16 3.32 -19.68
CA LEU A 162 26.57 3.35 -19.34
C LEU A 162 27.32 2.11 -19.79
N ARG A 163 28.25 2.36 -20.72
CA ARG A 163 29.37 1.50 -21.08
C ARG A 163 30.19 1.22 -19.81
N GLN A 164 30.44 -0.05 -19.56
CA GLN A 164 31.03 -0.57 -18.33
C GLN A 164 32.50 -0.14 -18.19
N ALA A 165 32.82 0.42 -17.02
CA ALA A 165 34.19 0.51 -16.53
C ALA A 165 34.38 -0.59 -15.48
N GLY A 166 35.39 -1.44 -15.71
CA GLY A 166 35.78 -2.54 -14.83
C GLY A 166 37.09 -3.11 -15.34
N PHE A 167 37.83 -3.77 -14.46
CA PHE A 167 39.03 -4.51 -14.83
C PHE A 167 38.96 -5.90 -14.19
N GLU A 168 39.25 -6.91 -15.01
CA GLU A 168 39.36 -8.30 -14.61
C GLU A 168 40.85 -8.61 -14.42
N TYR A 169 41.22 -9.12 -13.24
CA TYR A 169 42.58 -9.56 -12.97
C TYR A 169 42.58 -11.05 -12.66
N SER A 170 43.26 -11.84 -13.49
CA SER A 170 43.36 -13.29 -13.33
C SER A 170 44.83 -13.71 -13.19
N ILE A 171 45.13 -14.42 -12.09
CA ILE A 171 46.42 -15.08 -11.88
C ILE A 171 46.14 -16.48 -11.30
N ASN A 172 46.79 -17.49 -11.88
CA ASN A 172 46.79 -18.89 -11.41
C ASN A 172 45.39 -19.50 -11.12
N GLY A 173 44.40 -19.20 -11.95
CA GLY A 173 43.07 -19.83 -11.89
C GLY A 173 42.05 -19.15 -10.98
N SER A 174 42.44 -18.08 -10.28
CA SER A 174 41.53 -17.22 -9.51
C SER A 174 41.33 -15.89 -10.24
N THR A 175 40.10 -15.61 -10.64
CA THR A 175 39.70 -14.34 -11.25
C THR A 175 39.14 -13.42 -10.18
N VAL A 176 39.76 -12.26 -9.99
CA VAL A 176 39.22 -11.17 -9.19
C VAL A 176 38.64 -10.12 -10.14
N GLU A 177 37.32 -9.96 -10.09
CA GLU A 177 36.58 -9.03 -10.93
C GLU A 177 36.16 -7.79 -10.12
N VAL A 178 36.79 -6.65 -10.43
CA VAL A 178 36.43 -5.35 -9.85
C VAL A 178 35.71 -4.55 -10.92
N THR A 179 34.39 -4.61 -10.88
CA THR A 179 33.49 -3.87 -11.78
C THR A 179 32.67 -2.86 -10.99
N LEU A 180 32.14 -1.86 -11.68
CA LEU A 180 31.18 -0.93 -11.09
C LEU A 180 30.01 -1.66 -10.41
N ASP A 181 29.54 -2.75 -11.01
CA ASP A 181 28.42 -3.51 -10.48
C ASP A 181 28.81 -4.33 -9.23
N SER A 182 30.03 -4.90 -9.17
CA SER A 182 30.52 -5.61 -7.96
C SER A 182 30.75 -4.66 -6.78
N VAL A 183 31.32 -3.47 -7.03
CA VAL A 183 31.49 -2.43 -6.00
C VAL A 183 30.13 -1.89 -5.52
N THR A 184 29.20 -1.63 -6.44
CA THR A 184 27.84 -1.17 -6.09
C THR A 184 27.10 -2.22 -5.25
N ALA A 185 27.21 -3.51 -5.60
CA ALA A 185 26.59 -4.60 -4.86
C ALA A 185 27.19 -4.76 -3.44
N ALA A 186 28.50 -4.61 -3.29
CA ALA A 186 29.18 -4.66 -1.99
C ALA A 186 28.75 -3.47 -1.09
N LEU A 187 28.71 -2.25 -1.62
CA LEU A 187 28.24 -1.08 -0.88
C LEU A 187 26.75 -1.19 -0.55
N LYS A 188 25.92 -1.72 -1.45
CA LYS A 188 24.50 -2.00 -1.21
C LYS A 188 24.32 -3.01 -0.08
N SER A 189 25.12 -4.07 0.01
CA SER A 189 25.02 -5.06 1.09
C SER A 189 25.47 -4.49 2.43
N LEU A 190 26.43 -3.55 2.41
CA LEU A 190 26.97 -2.90 3.60
C LEU A 190 26.02 -1.86 4.19
N VAL A 191 25.43 -1.01 3.34
CA VAL A 191 24.62 0.16 3.75
C VAL A 191 23.12 -0.17 3.76
N GLY A 192 22.68 -1.13 2.95
CA GLY A 192 21.28 -1.54 2.82
C GLY A 192 20.59 -1.90 4.15
N PRO A 193 21.21 -2.69 5.05
CA PRO A 193 20.63 -2.98 6.37
C PRO A 193 20.40 -1.73 7.23
N HIS A 194 21.35 -0.78 7.23
CA HIS A 194 21.25 0.45 8.04
C HIS A 194 20.18 1.40 7.49
N ILE A 195 20.07 1.53 6.17
CA ILE A 195 18.98 2.29 5.53
C ILE A 195 17.62 1.68 5.87
N ARG A 196 17.49 0.35 5.82
CA ARG A 196 16.25 -0.32 6.22
C ARG A 196 15.91 -0.04 7.67
N GLU A 197 16.89 -0.11 8.57
CA GLU A 197 16.70 0.18 9.99
C GLU A 197 16.25 1.64 10.22
N LEU A 198 16.84 2.62 9.52
CA LEU A 198 16.41 4.03 9.61
C LEU A 198 14.97 4.21 9.10
N LEU A 199 14.60 3.54 8.01
CA LEU A 199 13.23 3.57 7.48
C LEU A 199 12.22 2.87 8.41
N ASP A 200 12.62 1.76 9.05
CA ASP A 200 11.79 1.03 10.00
C ASP A 200 11.62 1.83 11.31
N LYS A 201 12.66 2.53 11.78
CA LYS A 201 12.59 3.43 12.95
C LYS A 201 11.71 4.66 12.70
N ALA A 202 11.76 5.24 11.51
CA ALA A 202 10.88 6.35 11.12
C ALA A 202 9.39 5.95 11.12
N GLN A 203 9.08 4.67 10.89
CA GLN A 203 7.71 4.14 10.92
C GLN A 203 7.23 3.74 12.33
N GLY A 204 8.15 3.39 13.23
CA GLY A 204 7.83 3.04 14.62
C GLY A 204 7.49 4.24 15.51
N GLN A 205 7.86 5.47 15.11
CA GLN A 205 7.65 6.68 15.94
C GLN A 205 6.27 7.34 15.77
N GLU A 206 5.43 6.95 14.81
CA GLU A 206 4.05 7.48 14.67
C GLU A 206 3.01 6.77 15.55
N LYS A 207 3.40 5.78 16.36
CA LYS A 207 2.48 5.00 17.21
C LYS A 207 2.57 5.27 18.72
N SER A 208 3.19 6.38 19.17
CA SER A 208 3.23 6.75 20.58
C SER A 208 2.50 8.04 20.90
#